data_AF-A0A2V7QIF1-F1
#
_entry.id   AF-A0A2V7QIF1-F1
#
_cell.length_a   1.000
_cell.length_b   1.000
_cell.length_c   1.000
_cell.angle_alpha   90.00
_cell.angle_beta   90.00
_cell.angle_gamma   90.00
#
_symmetry.space_group_name_H-M   'P 1'
#
loop_
_entity.id
_entity.type
_entity.pdbx_description
1 polymer ?
#
loop_
_entity_poly.entity_id
_entity_poly.type
_entity_poly.pdbx_seq_one_letter_code
_entity_poly.pdbx_strand_id
1 'polypeptide(L)' 'MTLRKSKIGPNVSIGAGTVLENAELSHSIIGSNAKISKSVLKNSLVGDDAVVEGVKGEMTVGDHSEVRAS' A
#
# COMPACT_ATOMS: atom_id res chain seq x y z
N MET A 1 10.12 -7.81 -0.12
CA MET A 1 9.29 -6.83 -0.86
C MET A 1 9.37 -7.18 -2.33
N THR A 2 8.24 -7.10 -3.04
CA THR A 2 8.15 -7.28 -4.49
C THR A 2 7.48 -6.07 -5.13
N LEU A 3 8.11 -5.51 -6.16
CA LEU A 3 7.63 -4.34 -6.91
C LEU A 3 7.35 -4.72 -8.37
N ARG A 4 6.15 -4.43 -8.87
CA ARG A 4 5.76 -4.66 -10.27
C ARG A 4 5.01 -3.45 -10.79
N LYS A 5 5.58 -2.74 -11.77
CA LYS A 5 4.97 -1.52 -12.37
C LYS A 5 4.55 -0.48 -11.32
N SER A 6 5.35 -0.35 -10.26
CA SER A 6 5.02 0.46 -9.09
C SER A 6 6.08 1.53 -8.86
N LYS A 7 5.67 2.65 -8.26
CA LYS A 7 6.53 3.80 -7.94
C LYS A 7 6.52 4.05 -6.44
N ILE A 8 7.71 4.12 -5.85
CA ILE A 8 7.89 4.55 -4.47
C ILE A 8 8.36 6.01 -4.51
N GLY A 9 7.53 6.90 -3.97
CA GLY A 9 7.82 8.31 -3.77
C GLY A 9 8.57 8.59 -2.47
N PRO A 10 8.71 9.86 -2.09
CA PRO A 10 9.44 10.25 -0.88
C PRO A 10 8.70 9.81 0.39
N ASN A 11 9.46 9.62 1.47
CA ASN A 11 8.96 9.36 2.83
C ASN A 11 8.03 8.14 2.91
N VAL A 12 8.45 7.01 2.33
CA VAL A 12 7.70 5.76 2.38
C VAL A 12 8.47 4.72 3.18
N SER A 13 7.80 4.10 4.15
CA SER A 13 8.29 2.91 4.86
C SER A 13 7.50 1.70 4.39
N ILE A 14 8.18 0.57 4.11
CA ILE A 14 7.54 -0.65 3.60
C ILE A 14 8.07 -1.86 4.38
N GLY A 15 7.17 -2.60 5.01
CA GLY A 15 7.46 -3.82 5.74
C GLY A 15 7.95 -4.98 4.86
N ALA A 16 8.54 -5.98 5.51
CA ALA A 16 9.01 -7.18 4.82
C ALA A 16 7.84 -7.95 4.19
N GLY A 17 8.08 -8.74 3.14
CA GLY A 17 7.04 -9.54 2.50
C GLY A 17 6.01 -8.77 1.64
N THR A 18 5.93 -7.44 1.75
CA THR A 18 4.93 -6.63 1.03
C THR A 18 5.06 -6.70 -0.49
N VAL A 19 3.91 -6.73 -1.18
CA VAL A 19 3.79 -6.79 -2.64
C VAL A 19 3.06 -5.56 -3.14
N LEU A 20 3.70 -4.84 -4.08
CA LEU A 20 3.15 -3.66 -4.74
C LEU A 20 3.02 -3.90 -6.24
N GLU A 21 1.79 -3.89 -6.77
CA GLU A 21 1.51 -4.12 -8.20
C GLU A 21 0.68 -2.99 -8.82
N ASN A 22 1.25 -2.28 -9.79
CA ASN A 22 0.60 -1.11 -10.40
C ASN A 22 0.19 -0.07 -9.34
N ALA A 23 1.11 0.24 -8.42
CA ALA A 23 0.85 1.11 -7.28
C ALA A 23 1.83 2.29 -7.18
N GLU A 24 1.35 3.45 -6.73
CA GLU A 24 2.17 4.60 -6.41
C GLU A 24 2.00 4.98 -4.94
N LEU A 25 3.11 5.13 -4.21
CA LEU A 25 3.10 5.45 -2.77
C LEU A 25 3.89 6.74 -2.51
N SER A 26 3.43 7.60 -1.59
CA SER A 26 4.21 8.74 -1.08
C SER A 26 3.77 9.15 0.32
N HIS A 27 4.69 9.52 1.20
CA HIS A 27 4.37 9.92 2.58
C HIS A 27 3.54 8.87 3.32
N SER A 28 3.86 7.59 3.16
CA SER A 28 3.01 6.48 3.65
C SER A 28 3.81 5.41 4.39
N ILE A 29 3.16 4.74 5.33
CA ILE A 29 3.70 3.58 6.05
C ILE A 29 2.92 2.36 5.62
N ILE A 30 3.61 1.37 5.06
CA ILE A 30 3.04 0.08 4.68
C ILE A 30 3.63 -0.99 5.60
N GLY A 31 2.76 -1.71 6.30
CA GLY A 31 3.10 -2.85 7.15
C GLY A 31 3.71 -4.02 6.38
N SER A 32 4.06 -5.07 7.10
CA SER A 32 4.61 -6.31 6.55
C SER A 32 3.52 -7.14 5.88
N ASN A 33 3.90 -7.92 4.88
CA ASN A 33 3.04 -8.85 4.12
C ASN A 33 1.81 -8.20 3.44
N ALA A 34 1.72 -6.87 3.41
CA ALA A 34 0.61 -6.17 2.77
C ALA A 34 0.61 -6.42 1.25
N LYS A 35 -0.58 -6.36 0.65
CA LYS A 35 -0.77 -6.48 -0.80
C LYS A 35 -1.49 -5.25 -1.30
N ILE A 36 -0.80 -4.43 -2.09
CA ILE A 36 -1.35 -3.20 -2.66
C ILE A 36 -1.33 -3.30 -4.17
N SER A 37 -2.50 -3.13 -4.79
CA SER A 37 -2.63 -3.20 -6.24
C SER A 37 -3.48 -2.08 -6.83
N LYS A 38 -3.13 -1.63 -8.04
CA LYS A 38 -3.89 -0.62 -8.81
C LYS A 38 -4.23 0.65 -8.01
N SER A 39 -3.34 1.05 -7.10
CA SER A 39 -3.63 2.08 -6.08
C SER A 39 -2.64 3.24 -6.12
N VAL A 40 -3.10 4.44 -5.78
CA VAL A 40 -2.27 5.63 -5.59
C VAL A 40 -2.50 6.13 -4.17
N LEU A 41 -1.56 5.89 -3.27
CA LEU A 41 -1.68 6.21 -1.85
C LEU A 41 -0.74 7.34 -1.45
N LYS A 42 -1.30 8.37 -0.82
CA LYS A 42 -0.55 9.49 -0.24
C LYS A 42 -0.95 9.67 1.22
N ASN A 43 -0.01 10.03 2.09
CA ASN A 43 -0.29 10.30 3.52
C ASN A 43 -1.00 9.13 4.24
N SER A 44 -0.69 7.89 3.86
CA SER A 44 -1.51 6.73 4.23
C SER A 44 -0.81 5.78 5.19
N LEU A 45 -1.59 5.04 5.97
CA LEU A 45 -1.12 3.93 6.80
C LEU A 45 -1.86 2.65 6.38
N VAL A 46 -1.11 1.62 6.01
CA VAL A 46 -1.64 0.29 5.69
C VAL A 46 -1.02 -0.70 6.67
N GLY A 47 -1.83 -1.36 7.48
CA GLY A 47 -1.40 -2.33 8.49
C GLY A 47 -0.79 -3.61 7.93
N ASP A 48 -0.32 -4.46 8.84
CA ASP A 48 0.25 -5.77 8.54
C ASP A 48 -0.81 -6.70 7.94
N ASP A 49 -0.42 -7.50 6.96
CA ASP A 49 -1.29 -8.47 6.26
C ASP A 49 -2.55 -7.86 5.61
N ALA A 50 -2.59 -6.54 5.43
CA ALA A 50 -3.71 -5.84 4.81
C ALA A 50 -3.72 -5.94 3.28
N VAL A 51 -4.91 -5.88 2.68
CA VAL A 51 -5.10 -5.87 1.22
C VAL A 51 -5.76 -4.57 0.79
N VAL A 52 -5.13 -3.86 -0.16
CA VAL A 52 -5.64 -2.63 -0.76
C VAL A 52 -5.68 -2.78 -2.28
N GLU A 53 -6.85 -2.58 -2.88
CA GLU A 53 -7.03 -2.61 -4.33
C GLU A 53 -7.85 -1.40 -4.80
N GLY A 54 -7.34 -0.71 -5.84
CA GLY A 54 -8.09 0.32 -6.56
C GLY A 54 -8.27 1.67 -5.84
N VAL A 55 -7.59 1.90 -4.71
CA VAL A 55 -7.74 3.13 -3.94
C VAL A 55 -6.86 4.25 -4.51
N LYS A 56 -7.42 5.44 -4.69
CA LYS A 56 -6.69 6.66 -5.07
C LYS A 56 -6.95 7.76 -4.04
N GLY A 57 -5.94 8.16 -3.28
CA GLY A 57 -6.05 9.20 -2.27
C GLY A 57 -5.32 8.86 -0.98
N GLU A 58 -5.94 9.22 0.14
CA GLU A 58 -5.44 9.00 1.50
C GLU A 58 -6.31 7.96 2.20
N MET A 59 -5.68 7.05 2.95
CA MET A 59 -6.39 6.07 3.77
C MET A 59 -5.58 5.63 4.99
N THR A 60 -6.28 5.20 6.03
CA THR A 60 -5.70 4.44 7.14
C THR A 60 -6.50 3.15 7.32
N VAL A 61 -5.81 2.02 7.24
CA VAL A 61 -6.40 0.69 7.43
C VAL A 61 -5.53 -0.12 8.39
N GLY A 62 -6.18 -0.83 9.32
CA GLY A 62 -5.51 -1.67 10.31
C GLY A 62 -5.10 -3.03 9.74
N ASP A 63 -4.49 -3.84 10.60
CA ASP A 63 -3.98 -5.15 10.24
C ASP A 63 -5.12 -6.10 9.80
N HIS A 64 -4.79 -7.09 8.98
CA HIS A 64 -5.72 -8.16 8.54
C HIS A 64 -7.03 -7.65 7.91
N SER A 65 -7.01 -6.43 7.38
CA SER A 65 -8.19 -5.78 6.81
C SER A 65 -8.09 -5.68 5.28
N GLU A 66 -9.25 -5.65 4.62
CA GLU A 66 -9.32 -5.48 3.17
C GLU A 66 -10.09 -4.22 2.77
N VAL A 67 -9.56 -3.45 1.82
CA VAL A 67 -10.24 -2.32 1.18
C VAL A 67 -10.15 -2.48 -0.33
N ARG A 68 -11.30 -2.47 -1.00
CA ARG A 68 -11.40 -2.56 -2.45
C ARG A 68 -12.29 -1.44 -2.98
N ALA A 69 -11.75 -0.62 -3.87
CA ALA A 69 -12.45 0.45 -4.55
C ALA A 69 -12.44 0.21 -6.07
N SER A 70 -13.54 0.57 -6.73
CA SER A 70 -13.76 0.45 -8.18
C SER A 70 -13.38 1.73 -8.92
#